data_AF-A0A7I8EQP4-F1
#
_entry.id   AF-A0A7I8EQP4-F1
#
_cell.length_a   1.000
_cell.length_b   1.000
_cell.length_c   1.000
_cell.angle_alpha   90.00
_cell.angle_beta   90.00
_cell.angle_gamma   90.00
#
_symmetry.space_group_name_H-M   'P 1'
#
loop_
_entity.id
_entity.type
_entity.pdbx_description
1 polymer ?
#
loop_
_entity_poly.entity_id
_entity_poly.type
_entity_poly.pdbx_seq_one_letter_code
_entity_poly.pdbx_strand_id
1 'polypeptide(L)' 'MFKKKVQANLGKYVKAKTSKGEVTGVLIPFRGKQMVESPSGIHDFREITDVTPTQTLGADTLHYVRAIRRRHDLG' A
#
# COMPACT_ATOMS: atom_id res chain seq x y z
N MET A 1 4.73 12.52 21.56
CA MET A 1 5.26 11.39 20.75
C MET A 1 4.67 11.50 19.34
N PHE A 2 5.38 12.15 18.41
CA PHE A 2 4.89 12.38 17.06
C PHE A 2 4.98 11.08 16.27
N LYS A 3 3.84 10.47 15.95
CA LYS A 3 3.76 9.36 14.99
C LYS A 3 4.34 9.86 13.68
N LYS A 4 5.57 9.44 13.37
CA LYS A 4 6.31 9.78 12.17
C LYS A 4 5.42 9.39 10.99
N LYS A 5 4.83 10.37 10.30
CA LYS A 5 4.13 10.15 9.03
C LYS A 5 5.19 9.59 8.09
N VAL A 6 5.24 8.26 7.96
CA VAL A 6 6.10 7.61 6.98
C VAL A 6 5.61 8.12 5.64
N GLN A 7 6.43 8.92 4.97
CA GLN A 7 6.24 9.29 3.59
C GLN A 7 6.46 7.99 2.80
N ALA A 8 5.44 7.15 2.78
CA ALA A 8 5.60 5.80 2.30
C ALA A 8 5.71 5.82 0.78
N ASN A 9 6.76 5.17 0.29
CA ASN A 9 7.01 5.10 -1.15
C ASN A 9 5.85 4.34 -1.80
N LEU A 10 5.31 4.91 -2.88
CA LEU A 10 4.27 4.28 -3.69
C LEU A 10 4.73 2.90 -4.18
N GLY A 11 3.77 2.00 -4.38
CA GLY A 11 4.03 0.63 -4.81
C GLY A 11 4.67 -0.26 -3.74
N LYS A 12 4.69 0.16 -2.47
CA LYS A 12 5.08 -0.69 -1.33
C LYS A 12 3.89 -1.47 -0.79
N TYR A 13 4.17 -2.69 -0.32
CA TYR A 13 3.16 -3.49 0.37
C TYR A 13 3.11 -3.04 1.83
N VAL A 14 1.96 -2.52 2.24
CA VAL A 14 1.74 -1.91 3.55
C VAL A 14 0.58 -2.60 4.25
N LYS A 15 0.63 -2.60 5.58
CA LYS A 15 -0.52 -2.88 6.41
C LYS A 15 -1.06 -1.55 6.91
N ALA A 16 -2.31 -1.27 6.58
CA ALA A 16 -2.98 -0.01 6.89
C ALA A 16 -4.13 -0.23 7.86
N LYS A 17 -4.31 0.73 8.78
CA LYS A 17 -5.51 0.83 9.59
C LYS A 17 -6.49 1.78 8.93
N THR A 18 -7.65 1.24 8.57
CA THR A 18 -8.77 1.97 7.97
C THR A 18 -9.88 2.15 9.02
N SER A 19 -10.94 2.90 8.69
CA SER A 19 -12.13 2.99 9.55
C SER A 19 -12.90 1.67 9.70
N LYS A 20 -12.70 0.73 8.77
CA LYS A 20 -13.37 -0.58 8.74
C LYS A 20 -12.54 -1.70 9.36
N GLY A 21 -11.29 -1.42 9.75
CA GLY A 21 -10.36 -2.41 10.28
C GLY A 21 -8.98 -2.33 9.65
N GLU A 22 -8.17 -3.36 9.89
CA GLU A 22 -6.83 -3.47 9.29
C GLU A 22 -6.92 -4.11 7.91
N VAL A 23 -6.26 -3.49 6.93
CA VAL A 23 -6.19 -3.95 5.54
C VAL A 23 -4.73 -4.04 5.14
N THR A 24 -4.36 -5.12 4.46
CA THR A 24 -3.04 -5.28 3.86
C THR A 24 -3.17 -5.09 2.35
N GLY A 25 -2.27 -4.32 1.76
CA GLY A 25 -2.34 -4.00 0.34
C GLY A 25 -1.17 -3.17 -0.14
N VAL A 26 -1.27 -2.64 -1.35
CA VAL A 26 -0.24 -1.79 -1.95
C VAL A 26 -0.59 -0.33 -1.79
N LEU A 27 0.36 0.48 -1.36
CA LEU A 27 0.21 1.92 -1.33
C LEU A 27 0.19 2.48 -2.76
N ILE A 28 -0.91 3.12 -3.15
CA ILE A 28 -1.11 3.69 -4.49
C ILE A 28 -1.49 5.16 -4.40
N PRO A 29 -1.16 5.97 -5.42
CA PRO A 29 -1.80 7.26 -5.60
C PRO A 29 -3.20 7.05 -6.19
N PHE A 30 -4.23 7.61 -5.58
CA PHE A 30 -5.59 7.59 -6.12
C PHE A 30 -6.27 8.94 -5.87
N ARG A 31 -6.74 9.58 -6.95
CA ARG A 31 -7.42 10.89 -6.91
C ARG A 31 -6.67 11.96 -6.10
N GLY A 32 -5.34 12.03 -6.27
CA GLY A 32 -4.50 13.04 -5.59
C GLY A 32 -4.21 12.75 -4.11
N LYS A 33 -4.60 11.58 -3.59
CA LYS A 33 -4.29 11.11 -2.24
C LYS A 33 -3.53 9.80 -2.29
N GLN A 34 -2.82 9.47 -1.23
CA GLN A 34 -2.28 8.12 -1.05
C GLN A 34 -3.39 7.24 -0.47
N MET A 35 -3.59 6.05 -1.03
CA MET A 35 -4.55 5.05 -0.59
C MET A 35 -3.92 3.66 -0.61
N VAL A 36 -4.59 2.66 -0.04
CA VAL A 36 -4.15 1.27 -0.10
C VAL A 36 -5.07 0.44 -0.97
N GLU A 37 -4.54 -0.13 -2.05
CA GLU A 37 -5.24 -1.10 -2.89
C GLU A 37 -5.01 -2.52 -2.36
N SER A 38 -6.09 -3.20 -2.01
CA SER A 38 -6.11 -4.61 -1.63
C SER A 38 -7.00 -5.38 -2.60
N PRO A 39 -7.04 -6.72 -2.54
CA PRO A 39 -7.96 -7.52 -3.37
C PRO A 39 -9.44 -7.15 -3.17
N SER A 40 -9.81 -6.55 -2.03
CA SER A 40 -11.18 -6.11 -1.76
C SER A 40 -11.50 -4.69 -2.24
N GLY A 41 -10.51 -3.95 -2.77
CA GLY A 41 -10.68 -2.62 -3.33
C GLY A 41 -9.68 -1.58 -2.82
N ILE A 42 -9.98 -0.31 -3.06
CA ILE A 42 -9.13 0.83 -2.67
C ILE A 42 -9.66 1.45 -1.37
N HIS A 43 -8.79 1.57 -0.37
CA HIS A 43 -9.15 2.03 0.97
C HIS A 43 -8.35 3.26 1.38
N ASP A 44 -9.03 4.22 1.97
CA ASP A 44 -8.37 5.35 2.62
C ASP A 44 -7.74 4.86 3.94
N PHE A 45 -6.49 5.26 4.20
CA PHE A 45 -5.75 4.83 5.36
C PHE A 45 -5.56 5.98 6.35
N ARG A 46 -5.65 5.66 7.64
CA ARG A 46 -5.35 6.62 8.71
C ARG A 46 -3.93 6.46 9.22
N GLU A 47 -3.47 5.22 9.27
CA GLU A 47 -2.15 4.83 9.74
C GLU A 47 -1.65 3.70 8.85
N ILE A 48 -0.37 3.76 8.49
CA ILE A 48 0.28 2.75 7.67
C ILE A 48 1.53 2.26 8.38
N THR A 49 1.73 0.96 8.32
CA THR A 49 2.97 0.29 8.70
C THR A 49 3.52 -0.36 7.45
N ASP A 50 4.74 -0.01 7.08
CA ASP A 50 5.44 -0.69 5.99
C ASP A 50 5.65 -2.14 6.40
N VAL A 51 5.08 -3.07 5.63
CA VAL A 51 5.24 -4.50 5.86
C VAL A 51 6.07 -5.15 4.78
N THR A 52 6.65 -4.37 3.86
CA THR A 52 7.55 -4.90 2.83
C THR A 52 8.82 -5.39 3.54
N PRO A 53 9.02 -6.71 3.74
CA PRO A 53 10.29 -7.18 4.23
C PRO A 53 11.26 -7.07 3.06
N THR A 54 12.50 -6.67 3.30
CA THR A 54 13.54 -6.54 2.27
C THR A 54 13.83 -7.83 1.51
N GLN A 55 13.21 -8.97 1.87
CA GLN A 55 13.55 -10.30 1.34
C GLN A 55 12.38 -11.26 1.04
N THR A 56 11.09 -10.93 1.28
CA THR A 56 10.05 -11.99 1.32
C THR A 56 8.67 -11.55 0.81
N LEU A 57 8.61 -10.97 -0.38
CA LEU A 57 7.35 -11.00 -1.13
C LEU A 57 7.33 -12.32 -1.91
N GLY A 58 6.39 -13.21 -1.57
CA GLY A 58 6.14 -14.42 -2.38
C GLY A 58 5.82 -14.05 -3.84
N ALA A 59 5.99 -14.99 -4.76
CA ALA A 59 5.85 -14.74 -6.20
C ALA A 59 4.53 -14.04 -6.54
N ASP A 60 3.41 -14.50 -5.96
CA ASP A 60 2.08 -13.93 -6.20
C ASP A 60 1.96 -12.47 -5.71
N THR A 61 2.50 -12.17 -4.53
CA THR A 61 2.53 -10.80 -3.99
C THR A 61 3.42 -9.90 -4.85
N LEU A 62 4.56 -10.41 -5.32
CA LEU A 62 5.44 -9.68 -6.23
C LEU A 62 4.75 -9.40 -7.58
N HIS A 63 4.05 -10.39 -8.14
CA HIS A 63 3.27 -10.23 -9.36
C HIS A 63 2.14 -9.22 -9.20
N TYR A 64 1.43 -9.26 -8.06
CA TYR A 64 0.38 -8.30 -7.74
C TYR A 64 0.93 -6.87 -7.58
N VAL A 65 2.02 -6.71 -6.81
CA VAL A 65 2.71 -5.41 -6.67
C VAL A 65 3.19 -4.89 -8.02
N ARG A 66 3.78 -5.75 -8.87
CA ARG A 66 4.22 -5.38 -10.23
C ARG A 66 3.04 -5.05 -11.14
N ALA A 67 1.90 -5.73 -11.02
CA ALA A 67 0.70 -5.44 -11.79
C ALA A 67 0.05 -4.11 -11.37
N ILE A 68 0.02 -3.83 -10.06
CA ILE A 68 -0.40 -2.53 -9.53
C ILE A 68 0.54 -1.44 -10.02
N ARG A 69 1.87 -1.61 -9.86
CA ARG A 69 2.84 -0.64 -10.36
C ARG A 69 2.66 -0.36 -11.86
N ARG A 70 2.52 -1.39 -12.70
CA ARG A 70 2.24 -1.20 -14.14
C ARG A 70 0.92 -0.50 -14.43
N ARG A 71 -0.13 -0.71 -13.63
CA ARG A 71 -1.42 -0.01 -13.77
C ARG A 71 -1.35 1.44 -13.33
N HIS A 72 -0.47 1.73 -12.37
CA HIS A 72 -0.29 3.04 -11.75
C HIS A 72 1.02 3.73 -12.15
N ASP A 73 1.74 3.20 -13.15
CA ASP A 73 2.82 3.87 -13.91
C ASP A 73 2.20 4.97 -14.79
N LEU A 74 1.46 5.86 -14.12
CA LEU A 74 1.24 7.25 -14.47
C LEU A 74 2.43 8.02 -13.91
N GLY A 75 3.48 8.18 -14.72
CA GLY A 75 4.65 9.02 -14.42
C GLY A 75 5.91 8.59 -15.15
#